data_AF-A0A7Z0J4B4-F1
#
_entry.id   AF-A0A7Z0J4B4-F1
#
_cell.length_a   1.000
_cell.length_b   1.000
_cell.length_c   1.000
_cell.angle_alpha   90.00
_cell.angle_beta   90.00
_cell.angle_gamma   90.00
#
_symmetry.space_group_name_H-M   'P 1'
#
loop_
_entity.id
_entity.type
_entity.pdbx_description
1 polymer ?
#
loop_
_entity_poly.entity_id
_entity_poly.type
_entity_poly.pdbx_seq_one_letter_code
_entity_poly.pdbx_strand_id
1 'polypeptide(L)'
;MAIEQPRMRQQFAAQAVIEELLRQQSRTPPRSGLAQFFGYSPLGADSLSWYLGAQGEIAVGAILDTMPPEWAVFHALPVGTKGTDIDHVLVGPGGVFTINTKHHKHKAVWVAGRTVMVSGQKQPYIRNSEFEAKRVTKMLTERMPQLASAQPVLALVSPKSLSIKKPPETVKVLTAGNLRRWLLARPEVMSADEVNELATAFDDPATWPPATIPPTENALEQFDALARDVRSAWVRSTLWKLVGIAAMTVAAVILGPPLITALFDAYINTVVQP
;
A
#
# COMPACT_ATOMS: atom_id res chain seq x y z
N MET A 1 -31.30 -4.81 -19.90
CA MET A 1 -31.04 -5.46 -18.60
C MET A 1 -30.00 -4.62 -17.91
N ALA A 2 -30.38 -3.79 -16.93
CA ALA A 2 -29.42 -2.98 -16.19
C ALA A 2 -28.60 -3.95 -15.33
N ILE A 3 -27.28 -3.97 -15.50
CA ILE A 3 -26.39 -4.72 -14.62
C ILE A 3 -26.48 -4.04 -13.26
N GLU A 4 -27.11 -4.71 -12.29
CA GLU A 4 -27.19 -4.24 -10.91
C GLU A 4 -25.76 -4.11 -10.37
N GLN A 5 -25.39 -2.92 -9.88
CA GLN A 5 -24.04 -2.73 -9.35
C GLN A 5 -23.92 -3.48 -8.02
N PRO A 6 -22.78 -4.15 -7.78
CA PRO A 6 -22.55 -4.84 -6.51
C PRO A 6 -22.59 -3.83 -5.36
N ARG A 7 -23.13 -4.27 -4.22
CA ARG A 7 -23.19 -3.44 -3.02
C ARG A 7 -21.79 -3.09 -2.54
N MET A 8 -21.63 -1.92 -1.93
CA MET A 8 -20.29 -1.46 -1.54
C MET A 8 -19.65 -2.35 -0.47
N ARG A 9 -20.44 -3.00 0.40
CA ARG A 9 -19.91 -3.97 1.37
C ARG A 9 -19.30 -5.24 0.74
N GLN A 10 -19.58 -5.50 -0.54
CA GLN A 10 -19.04 -6.66 -1.26
C GLN A 10 -17.65 -6.37 -1.84
N GLN A 11 -17.23 -5.10 -1.85
CA GLN A 11 -15.88 -4.73 -2.26
C GLN A 11 -14.87 -5.17 -1.21
N PHE A 12 -13.71 -5.62 -1.67
CA PHE A 12 -12.62 -6.07 -0.80
C PHE A 12 -11.51 -5.02 -0.73
N ALA A 13 -10.71 -5.08 0.34
CA ALA A 13 -9.58 -4.19 0.52
C ALA A 13 -8.61 -4.26 -0.68
N ALA A 14 -8.14 -3.11 -1.15
CA ALA A 14 -7.28 -2.98 -2.31
C ALA A 14 -7.90 -3.30 -3.68
N GLN A 15 -9.21 -3.49 -3.80
CA GLN A 15 -9.83 -3.88 -5.08
C GLN A 15 -9.44 -2.93 -6.24
N ALA A 16 -9.69 -1.63 -6.11
CA ALA A 16 -9.38 -0.67 -7.17
C ALA A 16 -7.87 -0.59 -7.50
N VAL A 17 -7.00 -0.67 -6.49
CA VAL A 17 -5.55 -0.68 -6.66
C VAL A 17 -5.06 -1.96 -7.34
N ILE A 18 -5.67 -3.11 -7.04
CA ILE A 18 -5.39 -4.39 -7.70
C ILE A 18 -5.84 -4.35 -9.16
N GLU A 19 -7.03 -3.85 -9.44
CA GLU A 19 -7.55 -3.73 -10.80
C GLU A 19 -6.64 -2.83 -11.65
N GLU A 20 -6.21 -1.69 -11.12
CA GLU A 20 -5.27 -0.79 -11.78
C GLU A 20 -3.88 -1.43 -11.96
N LEU A 21 -3.38 -2.15 -10.96
CA LEU A 21 -2.14 -2.93 -11.07
C LEU A 21 -2.21 -3.93 -12.21
N LEU A 22 -3.26 -4.76 -12.26
CA LEU A 22 -3.43 -5.80 -13.28
C LEU A 22 -3.57 -5.16 -14.67
N ARG A 23 -4.29 -4.04 -14.77
CA ARG A 23 -4.40 -3.27 -16.00
C ARG A 23 -3.04 -2.76 -16.50
N GLN A 24 -2.21 -2.20 -15.62
CA GLN A 24 -0.86 -1.76 -16.01
C GLN A 24 0.05 -2.94 -16.33
N GLN A 25 -0.03 -4.01 -15.54
CA GLN A 25 0.77 -5.21 -15.71
C GLN A 25 0.46 -5.93 -17.03
N SER A 26 -0.79 -5.88 -17.52
CA SER A 26 -1.19 -6.45 -18.81
C SER A 26 -0.42 -5.88 -20.01
N ARG A 27 0.16 -4.67 -19.86
CA ARG A 27 0.98 -4.00 -20.88
C ARG A 27 2.47 -4.35 -20.80
N THR A 28 2.87 -5.07 -19.76
CA THR A 28 4.28 -5.44 -19.54
C THR A 28 4.57 -6.74 -20.30
N PRO A 29 5.64 -6.79 -21.13
CA PRO A 29 6.00 -8.01 -21.84
C PRO A 29 6.31 -9.17 -20.88
N PRO A 30 5.99 -10.42 -21.25
CA PRO A 30 6.38 -11.57 -20.44
C PRO A 30 7.90 -11.66 -20.32
N ARG A 31 8.37 -12.11 -19.16
CA ARG A 31 9.81 -12.33 -18.92
C ARG A 31 10.32 -13.48 -19.78
N SER A 32 11.57 -13.38 -20.26
CA SER A 32 12.26 -14.52 -20.87
C SER A 32 12.58 -15.61 -19.83
N GLY A 33 12.79 -16.85 -20.28
CA GLY A 33 13.17 -17.97 -19.41
C GLY A 33 14.45 -17.70 -18.61
N LEU A 34 15.45 -17.05 -19.23
CA LEU A 34 16.67 -16.60 -18.54
C LEU A 34 16.38 -15.56 -17.45
N ALA A 35 15.52 -14.58 -17.74
CA ALA A 35 15.13 -13.58 -16.75
C ALA A 35 14.38 -14.21 -15.57
N GLN A 36 13.51 -15.20 -15.83
CA GLN A 36 12.84 -15.95 -14.76
C GLN A 36 13.85 -16.73 -13.90
N PHE A 37 14.80 -17.40 -14.54
CA PHE A 37 15.85 -18.20 -13.89
C PHE A 37 16.72 -17.38 -12.94
N PHE A 38 17.19 -16.21 -13.38
CA PHE A 38 17.98 -15.28 -12.55
C PHE A 38 17.14 -14.49 -11.52
N GLY A 39 15.82 -14.67 -11.52
CA GLY A 39 14.93 -14.05 -10.52
C GLY A 39 14.62 -12.58 -10.79
N TYR A 40 14.62 -12.14 -12.05
CA TYR A 40 14.13 -10.80 -12.39
C TYR A 40 12.65 -10.66 -12.02
N SER A 41 12.27 -9.52 -11.44
CA SER A 41 10.89 -9.24 -11.02
C SER A 41 9.92 -9.32 -12.21
N PRO A 42 8.71 -9.90 -12.04
CA PRO A 42 7.66 -9.83 -13.07
C PRO A 42 7.04 -8.43 -13.20
N LEU A 43 7.18 -7.57 -12.19
CA LEU A 43 6.56 -6.25 -12.18
C LEU A 43 7.27 -5.29 -13.13
N GLY A 44 6.49 -4.60 -13.96
CA GLY A 44 6.95 -3.41 -14.67
C GLY A 44 7.32 -2.29 -13.69
N ALA A 45 8.13 -1.32 -14.14
CA ALA A 45 8.54 -0.18 -13.31
C ALA A 45 7.33 0.62 -12.79
N ASP A 46 6.33 0.81 -13.64
CA ASP A 46 5.10 1.55 -13.32
C ASP A 46 4.17 0.76 -12.39
N SER A 47 4.25 -0.58 -12.39
CA SER A 47 3.40 -1.48 -11.58
C SER A 47 3.87 -1.65 -10.14
N LEU A 48 5.13 -1.33 -9.83
CA LEU A 48 5.68 -1.55 -8.50
C LEU A 48 4.98 -0.72 -7.42
N SER A 49 4.66 0.54 -7.70
CA SER A 49 3.95 1.42 -6.76
C SER A 49 2.55 0.89 -6.44
N TRP A 50 1.82 0.41 -7.46
CA TRP A 50 0.50 -0.20 -7.31
C TRP A 50 0.56 -1.51 -6.52
N TYR A 51 1.53 -2.38 -6.81
CA TYR A 51 1.75 -3.60 -6.05
C TYR A 51 2.00 -3.33 -4.56
N LEU A 52 2.87 -2.36 -4.25
CA LEU A 52 3.13 -1.96 -2.86
C LEU A 52 1.91 -1.30 -2.21
N GLY A 53 1.13 -0.52 -2.97
CA GLY A 53 -0.16 0.05 -2.55
C GLY A 53 -1.14 -1.04 -2.14
N ALA A 54 -1.36 -2.02 -3.02
CA ALA A 54 -2.28 -3.13 -2.76
C ALA A 54 -1.89 -3.93 -1.52
N GLN A 55 -0.60 -4.23 -1.36
CA GLN A 55 -0.10 -4.87 -0.13
C GLN A 55 -0.39 -4.06 1.13
N GLY A 56 -0.31 -2.73 1.03
CA GLY A 56 -0.62 -1.83 2.14
C GLY A 56 -2.09 -1.90 2.51
N GLU A 57 -2.97 -1.73 1.53
CA GLU A 57 -4.42 -1.71 1.71
C GLU A 57 -4.96 -3.07 2.17
N ILE A 58 -4.44 -4.19 1.66
CA ILE A 58 -4.75 -5.53 2.18
C ILE A 58 -4.35 -5.64 3.65
N ALA A 59 -3.16 -5.15 4.02
CA ALA A 59 -2.69 -5.21 5.41
C ALA A 59 -3.55 -4.36 6.36
N VAL A 60 -4.05 -3.21 5.91
CA VAL A 60 -5.00 -2.40 6.68
C VAL A 60 -6.37 -3.08 6.70
N GLY A 61 -6.87 -3.57 5.57
CA GLY A 61 -8.11 -4.34 5.46
C GLY A 61 -8.18 -5.47 6.48
N ALA A 62 -7.14 -6.31 6.55
CA ALA A 62 -7.05 -7.40 7.52
C ALA A 62 -7.11 -6.94 8.99
N ILE A 63 -6.67 -5.71 9.31
CA ILE A 63 -6.84 -5.12 10.65
C ILE A 63 -8.30 -4.71 10.87
N LEU A 64 -8.92 -4.11 9.85
CA LEU A 64 -10.30 -3.65 9.90
C LEU A 64 -11.32 -4.80 9.93
N ASP A 65 -11.00 -5.94 9.33
CA ASP A 65 -11.82 -7.17 9.41
C ASP A 65 -11.95 -7.72 10.85
N THR A 66 -11.08 -7.27 11.77
CA THR A 66 -11.14 -7.62 13.20
C THR A 66 -11.89 -6.60 14.05
N MET A 67 -12.57 -5.64 13.41
CA MET A 67 -13.43 -4.69 14.09
C MET A 67 -14.68 -5.40 14.64
N PRO A 68 -15.21 -4.96 15.78
CA PRO A 68 -16.45 -5.50 16.32
C PRO A 68 -17.67 -5.24 15.40
N PRO A 69 -18.78 -5.98 15.59
CA PRO A 69 -19.97 -5.88 14.73
C PRO A 69 -20.65 -4.50 14.71
N GLU A 70 -20.45 -3.66 15.74
CA GLU A 70 -20.97 -2.29 15.76
C GLU A 70 -20.25 -1.34 14.80
N TRP A 71 -19.21 -1.81 14.11
CA TRP A 71 -18.49 -1.06 13.08
C TRP A 71 -18.80 -1.63 11.69
N ALA A 72 -19.28 -0.78 10.79
CA ALA A 72 -19.36 -1.08 9.37
C ALA A 72 -18.07 -0.63 8.67
N VAL A 73 -17.49 -1.51 7.86
CA VAL A 73 -16.26 -1.28 7.11
C VAL A 73 -16.57 -1.36 5.61
N PHE A 74 -16.11 -0.37 4.86
CA PHE A 74 -16.24 -0.29 3.42
C PHE A 74 -14.87 -0.09 2.79
N HIS A 75 -14.66 -0.70 1.62
CA HIS A 75 -13.40 -0.70 0.89
C HIS A 75 -13.58 -0.09 -0.50
N ALA A 76 -12.50 0.49 -1.04
CA ALA A 76 -12.39 0.91 -2.45
C ALA A 76 -13.56 1.79 -2.96
N LEU A 77 -14.10 2.66 -2.10
CA LEU A 77 -15.29 3.45 -2.42
C LEU A 77 -14.99 4.49 -3.53
N PRO A 78 -15.74 4.49 -4.65
CA PRO A 78 -15.46 5.42 -5.74
C PRO A 78 -15.90 6.84 -5.39
N VAL A 79 -15.01 7.84 -5.50
CA VAL A 79 -15.31 9.22 -5.07
C VAL A 79 -14.98 10.31 -6.10
N GLY A 80 -14.91 9.96 -7.39
CA GLY A 80 -14.73 10.95 -8.45
C GLY A 80 -14.70 10.38 -9.86
N THR A 81 -14.67 11.28 -10.84
CA THR A 81 -14.74 10.98 -12.28
C THR A 81 -13.43 10.52 -12.90
N LYS A 82 -12.33 10.50 -12.14
CA LYS A 82 -10.97 10.17 -12.61
C LYS A 82 -10.42 8.86 -12.03
N GLY A 83 -11.30 7.95 -11.59
CA GLY A 83 -10.88 6.68 -10.99
C GLY A 83 -10.12 6.87 -9.67
N THR A 84 -10.47 7.90 -8.89
CA THR A 84 -9.95 8.07 -7.52
C THR A 84 -10.94 7.46 -6.54
N ASP A 85 -10.49 6.48 -5.79
CA ASP A 85 -11.20 5.77 -4.76
C ASP A 85 -10.72 6.18 -3.35
N ILE A 86 -11.50 5.82 -2.33
CA ILE A 86 -11.09 5.88 -0.92
C ILE A 86 -10.78 4.45 -0.49
N ASP A 87 -9.55 4.24 -0.02
CA ASP A 87 -9.05 2.92 0.36
C ASP A 87 -9.99 2.24 1.37
N HIS A 88 -10.36 2.96 2.45
CA HIS A 88 -11.33 2.47 3.44
C HIS A 88 -12.18 3.58 4.05
N VAL A 89 -13.45 3.26 4.34
CA VAL A 89 -14.31 4.07 5.23
C VAL A 89 -14.86 3.19 6.34
N LEU A 90 -14.85 3.73 7.56
CA LEU A 90 -15.50 3.11 8.71
C LEU A 90 -16.62 3.98 9.22
N VAL A 91 -17.71 3.34 9.61
CA VAL A 91 -18.83 3.93 10.34
C VAL A 91 -19.01 3.12 11.62
N GLY A 92 -18.97 3.77 12.78
CA GLY A 92 -19.18 3.10 14.06
C GLY A 92 -19.46 4.09 15.18
N PRO A 93 -19.49 3.63 16.44
CA PRO A 93 -19.88 4.47 17.59
C PRO A 93 -19.02 5.73 17.73
N GLY A 94 -17.75 5.66 17.31
CA GLY A 94 -16.81 6.78 17.34
C GLY A 94 -16.98 7.83 16.24
N GLY A 95 -17.91 7.63 15.29
CA GLY A 95 -18.12 8.50 14.13
C GLY A 95 -17.74 7.84 12.80
N VAL A 96 -17.53 8.68 11.77
CA VAL A 96 -17.13 8.26 10.43
C VAL A 96 -15.65 8.57 10.18
N PHE A 97 -14.91 7.61 9.63
CA PHE A 97 -13.46 7.74 9.39
C PHE A 97 -13.11 7.37 7.95
N THR A 98 -12.37 8.23 7.26
CA THR A 98 -11.74 7.89 5.98
C THR A 98 -10.29 7.53 6.22
N ILE A 99 -9.87 6.33 5.79
CA ILE A 99 -8.52 5.84 6.02
C ILE A 99 -7.78 5.79 4.70
N ASN A 100 -6.75 6.63 4.61
CA ASN A 100 -5.78 6.58 3.53
C ASN A 100 -4.58 5.73 3.97
N THR A 101 -4.26 4.71 3.18
CA THR A 101 -3.23 3.73 3.46
C THR A 101 -1.97 4.04 2.66
N LYS A 102 -0.80 4.05 3.33
CA LYS A 102 0.49 4.25 2.66
C LYS A 102 1.53 3.24 3.14
N HIS A 103 2.02 2.42 2.22
CA HIS A 103 3.01 1.39 2.49
C HIS A 103 4.44 1.90 2.30
N HIS A 104 5.22 1.90 3.38
CA HIS A 104 6.56 2.47 3.43
C HIS A 104 7.58 1.53 4.07
N LYS A 105 7.63 0.30 3.56
CA LYS A 105 8.57 -0.73 4.03
C LYS A 105 10.00 -0.19 4.13
N HIS A 106 10.57 -0.22 5.34
CA HIS A 106 11.92 0.22 5.67
C HIS A 106 12.23 1.72 5.45
N LYS A 107 11.23 2.58 5.23
CA LYS A 107 11.44 4.02 5.06
C LYS A 107 11.14 4.77 6.35
N ALA A 108 11.97 5.76 6.67
CA ALA A 108 11.74 6.66 7.79
C ALA A 108 10.70 7.72 7.39
N VAL A 109 9.71 7.95 8.25
CA VAL A 109 8.64 8.94 8.03
C VAL A 109 8.72 10.00 9.11
N TRP A 110 8.72 11.27 8.71
CA TRP A 110 8.48 12.39 9.63
C TRP A 110 7.19 13.09 9.26
N VAL A 111 6.48 13.62 10.27
CA VAL A 111 5.36 14.55 10.11
C VAL A 111 5.61 15.85 10.90
N ALA A 112 5.36 16.99 10.24
CA ALA A 112 5.40 18.31 10.84
C ALA A 112 4.26 19.18 10.30
N GLY A 113 3.14 19.20 11.03
CA GLY A 113 1.89 19.84 10.60
C GLY A 113 1.39 19.20 9.29
N ARG A 114 1.27 20.00 8.23
CA ARG A 114 0.84 19.53 6.90
C ARG A 114 1.93 18.82 6.10
N THR A 115 3.18 18.85 6.57
CA THR A 115 4.33 18.29 5.83
C THR A 115 4.59 16.86 6.26
N VAL A 116 4.60 15.94 5.30
CA VAL A 116 5.05 14.56 5.48
C VAL A 116 6.29 14.33 4.63
N MET A 117 7.34 13.80 5.26
CA MET A 117 8.60 13.43 4.61
C MET A 117 8.79 11.93 4.70
N VAL A 118 9.09 11.28 3.59
CA VAL A 118 9.38 9.84 3.50
C VAL A 118 10.76 9.67 2.88
N SER A 119 11.74 9.23 3.67
CA SER A 119 13.14 9.11 3.24
C SER A 119 13.67 10.36 2.50
N GLY A 120 13.38 11.55 3.04
CA GLY A 120 13.83 12.83 2.47
C GLY A 120 12.96 13.38 1.33
N GLN A 121 11.89 12.69 0.92
CA GLN A 121 10.98 13.16 -0.12
C GLN A 121 9.65 13.64 0.47
N LYS A 122 9.22 14.84 0.07
CA LYS A 122 7.94 15.42 0.51
C LYS A 122 6.77 14.69 -0.13
N GLN A 123 5.74 14.40 0.67
CA GLN A 123 4.54 13.69 0.24
C GLN A 123 3.27 14.51 0.49
N PRO A 124 2.27 14.46 -0.41
CA PRO A 124 1.04 15.23 -0.29
C PRO A 124 -0.03 14.55 0.61
N TYR A 125 0.33 13.57 1.44
CA TYR A 125 -0.64 12.67 2.09
C TYR A 125 -1.66 13.37 2.98
N ILE A 126 -1.28 14.41 3.72
CA ILE A 126 -2.22 15.17 4.56
C ILE A 126 -3.30 15.81 3.68
N ARG A 127 -2.89 16.50 2.62
CA ARG A 127 -3.80 17.14 1.66
C ARG A 127 -4.74 16.12 1.02
N ASN A 128 -4.23 14.96 0.61
CA ASN A 128 -5.05 13.92 -0.01
C ASN A 128 -6.07 13.34 0.96
N SER A 129 -5.65 13.02 2.19
CA SER A 129 -6.54 12.50 3.23
C SER A 129 -7.65 13.51 3.57
N GLU A 130 -7.33 14.80 3.64
CA GLU A 130 -8.32 15.87 3.84
C GLU A 130 -9.34 15.95 2.71
N PHE A 131 -8.90 15.79 1.45
CA PHE A 131 -9.82 15.79 0.32
C PHE A 131 -10.76 14.59 0.30
N GLU A 132 -10.26 13.41 0.65
CA GLU A 132 -11.06 12.19 0.79
C GLU A 132 -12.13 12.37 1.89
N ALA A 133 -11.72 12.81 3.08
CA ALA A 133 -12.65 13.13 4.16
C ALA A 133 -13.67 14.21 3.78
N LYS A 134 -13.26 15.24 3.05
CA LYS A 134 -14.17 16.30 2.59
C LYS A 134 -15.22 15.77 1.60
N ARG A 135 -14.85 14.83 0.72
CA ARG A 135 -15.79 14.20 -0.22
C ARG A 135 -16.82 13.37 0.51
N VAL A 136 -16.39 12.55 1.48
CA VAL A 136 -17.30 11.76 2.31
C VAL A 136 -18.19 12.68 3.15
N THR A 137 -17.62 13.72 3.76
CA THR A 137 -18.39 14.71 4.53
C THR A 137 -19.46 15.39 3.67
N LYS A 138 -19.14 15.79 2.43
CA LYS A 138 -20.13 16.37 1.53
C LYS A 138 -21.30 15.41 1.28
N MET A 139 -20.99 14.14 1.00
CA MET A 139 -21.99 13.09 0.79
C MET A 139 -22.86 12.88 2.04
N LEU A 140 -22.23 12.90 3.22
CA LEU A 140 -22.91 12.79 4.52
C LEU A 140 -23.85 13.97 4.76
N THR A 141 -23.38 15.21 4.59
CA THR A 141 -24.17 16.43 4.85
C THR A 141 -25.40 16.53 3.94
N GLU A 142 -25.34 16.00 2.72
CA GLU A 142 -26.49 15.96 1.80
C GLU A 142 -27.63 15.04 2.31
N ARG A 143 -27.31 14.03 3.13
CA ARG A 143 -28.27 13.05 3.69
C ARG A 143 -28.61 13.34 5.15
N MET A 144 -27.60 13.68 5.94
CA MET A 144 -27.65 13.93 7.38
C MET A 144 -26.88 15.21 7.73
N PRO A 145 -27.49 16.39 7.60
CA PRO A 145 -26.81 17.68 7.80
C PRO A 145 -26.23 17.89 9.20
N GLN A 146 -26.78 17.20 10.21
CA GLN A 146 -26.41 17.35 11.62
C GLN A 146 -25.21 16.48 12.02
N LEU A 147 -24.76 15.57 11.16
CA LEU A 147 -23.69 14.64 11.49
C LEU A 147 -22.32 15.34 11.47
N ALA A 148 -21.44 14.94 12.39
CA ALA A 148 -20.05 15.38 12.39
C ALA A 148 -19.34 15.02 11.07
N SER A 149 -18.36 15.84 10.70
CA SER A 149 -17.54 15.59 9.51
C SER A 149 -16.71 14.32 9.64
N ALA A 150 -16.48 13.63 8.53
CA ALA A 150 -15.67 12.43 8.51
C ALA A 150 -14.22 12.78 8.93
N GLN A 151 -13.66 12.00 9.85
CA GLN A 151 -12.32 12.18 10.39
C GLN A 151 -11.28 11.53 9.46
N PRO A 152 -10.36 12.30 8.84
CA PRO A 152 -9.31 11.73 8.02
C PRO A 152 -8.25 11.03 8.88
N VAL A 153 -7.82 9.87 8.42
CA VAL A 153 -6.77 9.05 9.04
C VAL A 153 -5.75 8.66 7.97
N LEU A 154 -4.48 8.90 8.23
CA LEU A 154 -3.35 8.40 7.46
C LEU A 154 -2.73 7.21 8.19
N ALA A 155 -2.94 6.01 7.65
CA ALA A 155 -2.40 4.75 8.17
C ALA A 155 -1.12 4.35 7.43
N LEU A 156 0.00 4.35 8.17
CA LEU A 156 1.32 3.98 7.63
C LEU A 156 1.61 2.49 7.86
N VAL A 157 1.79 1.75 6.77
CA VAL A 157 2.12 0.32 6.80
C VAL A 157 3.63 0.13 6.75
N SER A 158 4.16 -0.60 7.73
CA SER A 158 5.57 -1.00 7.85
C SER A 158 6.63 0.10 7.71
N PRO A 159 6.44 1.35 8.21
CA PRO A 159 7.53 2.33 8.22
C PRO A 159 8.68 1.83 9.11
N LYS A 160 9.93 2.18 8.76
CA LYS A 160 11.10 1.95 9.64
C LYS A 160 10.95 2.71 10.96
N SER A 161 10.44 3.93 10.87
CA SER A 161 10.15 4.80 12.01
C SER A 161 9.10 5.84 11.62
N LEU A 162 8.33 6.29 12.61
CA LEU A 162 7.39 7.41 12.49
C LEU A 162 7.74 8.45 13.57
N SER A 163 8.12 9.65 13.15
CA SER A 163 8.36 10.79 14.04
C SER A 163 7.35 11.89 13.75
N ILE A 164 6.49 12.22 14.71
CA ILE A 164 5.53 13.33 14.59
C ILE A 164 6.07 14.50 15.43
N LYS A 165 6.65 15.50 14.77
CA LYS A 165 7.18 16.70 15.44
C LYS A 165 6.07 17.69 15.80
N LYS A 166 5.11 17.85 14.89
CA LYS A 166 3.88 18.61 15.08
C LYS A 166 2.75 17.81 14.44
N PRO A 167 1.69 17.46 15.17
CA PRO A 167 0.55 16.77 14.57
C PRO A 167 -0.13 17.67 13.53
N PRO A 168 -0.67 17.12 12.43
CA PRO A 168 -1.60 17.84 11.58
C PRO A 168 -2.84 18.26 12.36
N GLU A 169 -3.51 19.34 11.93
CA GLU A 169 -4.69 19.87 12.63
C GLU A 169 -5.90 18.93 12.51
N THR A 170 -6.11 18.38 11.32
CA THR A 170 -7.32 17.61 10.97
C THR A 170 -7.04 16.12 10.81
N VAL A 171 -5.86 15.73 10.30
CA VAL A 171 -5.55 14.34 9.95
C VAL A 171 -4.89 13.61 11.10
N LYS A 172 -5.48 12.49 11.52
CA LYS A 172 -4.82 11.56 12.43
C LYS A 172 -3.76 10.78 11.66
N VAL A 173 -2.49 10.88 12.08
CA VAL A 173 -1.42 10.03 11.54
C VAL A 173 -1.04 8.95 12.55
N LEU A 174 -0.95 7.70 12.10
CA LEU A 174 -0.55 6.56 12.92
C LEU A 174 0.06 5.44 12.08
N THR A 175 0.70 4.47 12.75
CA THR A 175 1.08 3.20 12.11
C THR A 175 -0.11 2.26 12.07
N ALA A 176 -0.22 1.42 11.03
CA ALA A 176 -1.35 0.50 10.86
C ALA A 176 -1.60 -0.38 12.11
N GLY A 177 -0.54 -0.86 12.78
CA GLY A 177 -0.68 -1.65 14.01
C GLY A 177 -1.33 -0.93 15.21
N ASN A 178 -1.41 0.41 15.20
CA ASN A 178 -2.10 1.20 16.22
C ASN A 178 -3.52 1.62 15.82
N LEU A 179 -3.92 1.34 14.57
CA LEU A 179 -5.17 1.83 13.98
C LEU A 179 -6.40 1.36 14.75
N ARG A 180 -6.57 0.02 14.87
CA ARG A 180 -7.70 -0.59 15.57
C ARG A 180 -7.85 -0.08 17.01
N ARG A 181 -6.75 -0.09 17.78
CA ARG A 181 -6.76 0.41 19.16
C ARG A 181 -7.22 1.86 19.23
N TRP A 182 -6.75 2.70 18.31
CA TRP A 182 -7.11 4.11 18.30
C TRP A 182 -8.58 4.34 17.93
N LEU A 183 -9.11 3.59 16.96
CA LEU A 183 -10.53 3.61 16.56
C LEU A 183 -11.45 3.19 17.71
N LEU A 184 -11.14 2.08 18.39
CA LEU A 184 -11.93 1.59 19.52
C LEU A 184 -11.84 2.50 20.76
N ALA A 185 -10.82 3.35 20.84
CA ALA A 185 -10.65 4.32 21.92
C ALA A 185 -11.28 5.68 21.59
N ARG A 186 -12.13 5.79 20.55
CA ARG A 186 -12.89 7.01 20.26
C ARG A 186 -14.11 7.06 21.19
N PRO A 187 -14.46 8.24 21.75
CA PRO A 187 -15.71 8.41 22.48
C PRO A 187 -16.90 8.04 21.61
N GLU A 188 -17.92 7.43 22.21
CA GLU A 188 -19.18 7.17 21.53
C GLU A 188 -19.91 8.49 21.30
N VAL A 189 -20.13 8.82 20.03
CA VAL A 189 -20.78 10.05 19.54
C VAL A 189 -21.94 9.76 18.60
N MET A 190 -22.17 8.48 18.28
CA MET A 190 -23.22 8.00 17.41
C MET A 190 -23.93 6.82 18.05
N SER A 191 -25.27 6.83 17.99
CA SER A 191 -26.11 5.71 18.38
C SER A 191 -26.05 4.56 17.37
N ALA A 192 -26.46 3.37 17.80
CA ALA A 192 -26.52 2.20 16.92
C ALA A 192 -27.45 2.42 15.70
N ASP A 193 -28.55 3.15 15.87
CA ASP A 193 -29.49 3.46 14.79
C ASP A 193 -28.86 4.38 13.75
N GLU A 194 -28.15 5.43 14.17
CA GLU A 194 -27.41 6.33 13.27
C GLU A 194 -26.29 5.58 12.52
N VAL A 195 -25.59 4.68 13.20
CA VAL A 195 -24.57 3.82 12.57
C VAL A 195 -25.20 2.93 11.49
N ASN A 196 -26.34 2.28 11.79
CA ASN A 196 -27.04 1.40 10.85
C ASN A 196 -27.60 2.17 9.64
N GLU A 197 -28.16 3.36 9.85
CA GLU A 197 -28.69 4.21 8.79
C GLU A 197 -27.57 4.65 7.85
N LEU A 198 -26.43 5.12 8.39
CA LEU A 198 -25.27 5.45 7.59
C LEU A 198 -24.68 4.23 6.89
N ALA A 199 -24.50 3.11 7.59
CA ALA A 199 -23.98 1.90 6.97
C ALA A 199 -24.83 1.47 5.78
N THR A 200 -26.16 1.62 5.86
CA THR A 200 -27.07 1.37 4.74
C THR A 200 -26.83 2.33 3.58
N ALA A 201 -26.66 3.62 3.87
CA ALA A 201 -26.38 4.63 2.84
C ALA A 201 -25.02 4.41 2.15
N PHE A 202 -23.98 4.03 2.89
CA PHE A 202 -22.66 3.69 2.34
C PHE A 202 -22.72 2.43 1.48
N ASP A 203 -23.56 1.47 1.84
CA ASP A 203 -23.70 0.20 1.13
C ASP A 203 -24.41 0.32 -0.22
N ASP A 204 -25.30 1.31 -0.36
CA ASP A 204 -26.07 1.56 -1.57
C ASP A 204 -25.16 2.06 -2.72
N PRO A 205 -25.03 1.31 -3.83
CA PRO A 205 -24.25 1.73 -4.98
C PRO A 205 -24.72 3.06 -5.58
N ALA A 206 -26.01 3.39 -5.48
CA ALA A 206 -26.56 4.64 -5.99
C ALA A 206 -26.06 5.88 -5.22
N THR A 207 -25.50 5.69 -4.02
CA THR A 207 -24.84 6.76 -3.25
C THR A 207 -23.55 7.24 -3.91
N TRP A 208 -22.91 6.39 -4.69
CA TRP A 208 -21.59 6.64 -5.24
C TRP A 208 -21.66 6.90 -6.74
N PRO A 209 -20.73 7.71 -7.28
CA PRO A 209 -20.54 7.79 -8.71
C PRO A 209 -20.33 6.39 -9.30
N PRO A 210 -20.87 6.11 -10.51
CA PRO A 210 -20.65 4.82 -11.15
C PRO A 210 -19.15 4.57 -11.32
N ALA A 211 -18.72 3.33 -11.07
CA ALA A 211 -17.35 2.93 -11.32
C ALA A 211 -16.97 3.25 -12.77
N THR A 212 -15.84 3.92 -12.96
CA THR A 212 -15.38 4.33 -14.29
C THR A 212 -14.69 3.20 -15.05
N ILE A 213 -14.28 2.15 -14.34
CA ILE A 213 -13.54 1.02 -14.86
C ILE A 213 -14.36 -0.24 -14.58
N PRO A 214 -14.54 -1.14 -15.57
CA PRO A 214 -15.24 -2.40 -15.33
C PRO A 214 -14.44 -3.26 -14.35
N PRO A 215 -15.12 -4.00 -13.45
CA PRO A 215 -14.45 -4.85 -12.48
C PRO A 215 -13.63 -5.94 -13.18
N THR A 216 -12.49 -6.28 -12.61
CA THR A 216 -11.66 -7.38 -13.13
C THR A 216 -12.13 -8.70 -12.52
N GLU A 217 -12.43 -9.68 -13.38
CA GLU A 217 -12.84 -11.01 -12.94
C GLU A 217 -11.70 -11.71 -12.18
N ASN A 218 -12.01 -12.32 -11.03
CA ASN A 218 -11.04 -13.02 -10.16
C ASN A 218 -9.80 -12.17 -9.82
N ALA A 219 -9.98 -10.84 -9.65
CA ALA A 219 -8.91 -9.88 -9.39
C ALA A 219 -7.98 -10.30 -8.24
N LEU A 220 -8.53 -10.80 -7.13
CA LEU A 220 -7.76 -11.25 -5.98
C LEU A 220 -6.91 -12.48 -6.28
N GLU A 221 -7.46 -13.47 -7.00
CA GLU A 221 -6.70 -14.67 -7.39
C GLU A 221 -5.55 -14.33 -8.35
N GLN A 222 -5.80 -13.43 -9.31
CA GLN A 222 -4.77 -12.92 -10.22
C GLN A 222 -3.68 -12.16 -9.47
N PHE A 223 -4.05 -11.32 -8.50
CA PHE A 223 -3.09 -10.65 -7.63
C PHE A 223 -2.25 -11.64 -6.82
N ASP A 224 -2.88 -12.66 -6.23
CA ASP A 224 -2.17 -13.68 -5.45
C ASP A 224 -1.20 -14.48 -6.31
N ALA A 225 -1.56 -14.80 -7.55
CA ALA A 225 -0.65 -15.40 -8.52
C ALA A 225 0.55 -14.49 -8.81
N LEU A 226 0.30 -13.20 -9.10
CA LEU A 226 1.36 -12.22 -9.31
C LEU A 226 2.26 -12.06 -8.08
N ALA A 227 1.68 -12.02 -6.87
CA ALA A 227 2.42 -11.91 -5.62
C ALA A 227 3.30 -13.15 -5.36
N ARG A 228 2.80 -14.37 -5.65
CA ARG A 228 3.60 -15.60 -5.62
C ARG A 228 4.79 -15.52 -6.58
N ASP A 229 4.58 -15.00 -7.79
CA ASP A 229 5.62 -14.83 -8.79
C ASP A 229 6.69 -13.80 -8.38
N VAL A 230 6.26 -12.67 -7.80
CA VAL A 230 7.15 -11.64 -7.25
C VAL A 230 8.00 -12.22 -6.12
N ARG A 231 7.39 -12.94 -5.17
CA ARG A 231 8.13 -13.60 -4.07
C ARG A 231 9.13 -14.61 -4.60
N SER A 232 8.72 -15.45 -5.54
CA SER A 232 9.59 -16.47 -6.12
C SER A 232 10.77 -15.85 -6.87
N ALA A 233 10.55 -14.74 -7.60
CA ALA A 233 11.62 -13.98 -8.24
C ALA A 233 12.60 -13.39 -7.22
N TRP A 234 12.10 -12.80 -6.13
CA TRP A 234 12.93 -12.25 -5.06
C TRP A 234 13.79 -13.34 -4.39
N VAL A 235 13.22 -14.51 -4.09
CA VAL A 235 13.97 -15.65 -3.53
C VAL A 235 15.08 -16.11 -4.49
N ARG A 236 14.76 -16.29 -5.78
CA ARG A 236 15.75 -16.68 -6.81
C ARG A 236 16.86 -15.63 -6.95
N SER A 237 16.51 -14.35 -7.00
CA SER A 237 17.49 -13.26 -7.07
C SER A 237 18.43 -13.26 -5.86
N THR A 238 17.89 -13.56 -4.67
CA THR A 238 18.68 -13.63 -3.44
C THR A 238 19.63 -14.83 -3.47
N LEU A 239 19.14 -16.00 -3.90
CA LEU A 239 19.97 -17.19 -4.07
C LEU A 239 21.13 -16.94 -5.06
N TRP A 240 20.85 -16.34 -6.21
CA TRP A 240 21.89 -16.02 -7.21
C TRP A 240 22.94 -15.04 -6.68
N LYS A 241 22.56 -14.08 -5.84
CA LYS A 241 23.52 -13.19 -5.18
C LYS A 241 24.42 -13.96 -4.22
N LEU A 242 23.86 -14.89 -3.44
CA LEU A 242 24.65 -15.73 -2.53
C LEU A 242 25.60 -16.66 -3.29
N VAL A 243 25.13 -17.29 -4.38
CA VAL A 243 25.96 -18.11 -5.26
C VAL A 243 27.09 -17.28 -5.87
N GLY A 244 26.79 -16.06 -6.34
CA GLY A 244 27.80 -15.14 -6.87
C GLY A 244 28.86 -14.76 -5.82
N ILE A 245 28.45 -14.45 -4.58
CA ILE A 245 29.36 -14.18 -3.47
C ILE A 245 30.25 -15.40 -3.19
N ALA A 246 29.67 -16.60 -3.08
CA ALA A 246 30.42 -17.83 -2.84
C ALA A 246 31.43 -18.11 -3.97
N ALA A 247 31.02 -17.94 -5.23
CA ALA A 247 31.90 -18.10 -6.38
C ALA A 247 33.06 -17.10 -6.36
N MET A 248 32.81 -15.83 -6.02
CA MET A 248 33.86 -14.81 -5.87
C MET A 248 34.84 -15.17 -4.74
N THR A 249 34.33 -15.67 -3.60
CA THR A 249 35.17 -16.11 -2.48
C THR A 249 36.05 -17.29 -2.88
N VAL A 250 35.49 -18.30 -3.55
CA VAL A 250 36.26 -19.45 -4.04
C VAL A 250 37.32 -19.02 -5.07
N ALA A 251 36.96 -18.14 -6.01
CA ALA A 251 37.90 -17.59 -6.98
C ALA A 251 39.03 -16.81 -6.30
N ALA A 252 38.74 -16.01 -5.29
CA ALA A 252 39.76 -15.28 -4.53
C ALA A 252 40.72 -16.23 -3.77
N VAL A 253 40.22 -17.35 -3.24
CA VAL A 253 41.07 -18.35 -2.56
C VAL A 253 41.96 -19.12 -3.55
N ILE A 254 41.43 -19.47 -4.72
CA ILE A 254 42.17 -20.25 -5.72
C ILE A 254 43.14 -19.39 -6.53
N LEU A 255 42.69 -18.22 -7.00
CA LEU A 255 43.45 -17.34 -7.90
C LEU A 255 44.22 -16.25 -7.16
N GLY A 256 43.86 -15.93 -5.92
CA GLY A 256 44.51 -14.89 -5.12
C GLY A 256 45.99 -15.19 -4.86
N PRO A 257 46.34 -16.36 -4.29
CA PRO A 257 47.75 -16.72 -4.04
C PRO A 257 48.64 -16.64 -5.29
N PRO A 258 48.33 -17.29 -6.43
CA PRO A 258 49.20 -17.21 -7.62
C PRO A 258 49.29 -15.80 -8.21
N LEU A 259 48.22 -15.00 -8.13
CA LEU A 259 48.24 -13.60 -8.57
C LEU A 259 49.15 -12.74 -7.70
N ILE A 260 49.08 -12.90 -6.36
CA ILE A 260 49.95 -12.21 -5.42
C ILE A 260 51.40 -12.58 -5.66
N THR A 261 51.70 -13.86 -5.86
CA THR A 261 53.06 -14.34 -6.19
C THR A 261 53.57 -13.71 -7.49
N ALA A 262 52.77 -13.75 -8.57
CA ALA A 262 53.17 -13.16 -9.85
C ALA A 262 53.42 -11.64 -9.77
N LEU A 263 52.59 -10.91 -9.01
CA LEU A 263 52.77 -9.47 -8.79
C LEU A 263 54.01 -9.17 -7.94
N PHE A 264 54.28 -9.98 -6.92
CA PHE A 264 55.48 -9.86 -6.10
C PHE A 264 56.76 -10.11 -6.92
N ASP A 265 56.77 -11.17 -7.73
CA ASP A 265 57.90 -11.50 -8.60
C ASP A 265 58.12 -10.41 -9.67
N ALA A 266 57.05 -9.87 -10.26
CA ALA A 266 57.14 -8.75 -11.18
C ALA A 266 57.71 -7.49 -10.51
N TYR A 267 57.25 -7.16 -9.29
CA TYR A 267 57.76 -6.03 -8.51
C TYR A 267 59.26 -6.19 -8.21
N ILE A 268 59.67 -7.35 -7.72
CA ILE A 268 61.08 -7.66 -7.45
C ILE A 268 61.91 -7.52 -8.71
N ASN A 269 61.47 -8.07 -9.84
CA ASN A 269 62.21 -7.97 -11.10
C ASN A 269 62.33 -6.52 -11.63
N THR A 270 61.37 -5.65 -11.34
CA THR A 270 61.42 -4.23 -11.73
C THR A 270 62.20 -3.32 -10.78
N VAL A 271 62.33 -3.69 -9.50
CA VAL A 271 62.96 -2.84 -8.47
C VAL A 271 64.39 -3.29 -8.13
N VAL A 272 64.68 -4.59 -8.29
CA VAL A 272 65.95 -5.20 -7.84
C VAL A 272 66.94 -5.44 -9.00
N GLN A 273 66.53 -5.24 -10.25
CA GLN A 273 67.41 -5.24 -11.42
C GLN A 273 67.50 -3.80 -11.99
N PRO A 274 68.63 -3.09 -11.87
CA PRO A 274 68.89 -1.85 -12.61
C PRO A 274 69.08 -2.09 -14.11
#